data_AF-A0A950C0T0-F1
#
_entry.id   AF-A0A950C0T0-F1
#
_cell.length_a   1.000
_cell.length_b   1.000
_cell.length_c   1.000
_cell.angle_alpha   90.00
_cell.angle_beta   90.00
_cell.angle_gamma   90.00
#
_symmetry.space_group_name_H-M   'P 1'
#
loop_
_entity.id
_entity.type
_entity.pdbx_description
1 polymer ?
#
loop_
_entity_poly.entity_id
_entity_poly.type
_entity_poly.pdbx_seq_one_letter_code
_entity_poly.pdbx_strand_id
1 'polypeptide(L)'
;MSALVADLAQRRLLDSTLIVWMGEFGRTPQINQNAGRDHWPRGWSVAIGGGGIKGGQTVGATDKDGVDITDRPVGVMDLIATMTKTMGINIETQYTTPRGRPMKVIDGGQPIRELIG
;
A
#
# COMPACT_ATOMS: atom_id res chain seq x y z
N MET A 1 -9.17 -5.13 -12.43
CA MET A 1 -7.69 -5.06 -12.39
C MET A 1 -7.02 -5.73 -13.59
N SER A 2 -7.43 -6.95 -13.98
CA SER A 2 -6.76 -7.72 -15.06
C SER A 2 -6.57 -6.96 -16.39
N ALA A 3 -7.60 -6.29 -16.89
CA ALA A 3 -7.52 -5.57 -18.17
C ALA A 3 -6.48 -4.43 -18.13
N LEU A 4 -6.44 -3.64 -17.05
CA LEU A 4 -5.45 -2.57 -16.88
C LEU A 4 -4.02 -3.11 -16.90
N VAL A 5 -3.75 -4.20 -16.18
CA VAL A 5 -2.41 -4.81 -16.14
C VAL A 5 -2.02 -5.33 -17.53
N ALA A 6 -2.94 -6.00 -18.22
CA ALA A 6 -2.70 -6.50 -19.58
C ALA A 6 -2.42 -5.36 -20.57
N ASP A 7 -3.19 -4.28 -20.53
CA ASP A 7 -3.01 -3.12 -21.40
C ASP A 7 -1.67 -2.43 -21.16
N LEU A 8 -1.27 -2.26 -19.89
CA LEU A 8 0.03 -1.68 -19.54
C LEU A 8 1.19 -2.58 -19.98
N ALA A 9 1.06 -3.90 -19.85
CA ALA A 9 2.05 -4.85 -20.33
C ALA A 9 2.19 -4.80 -21.87
N GLN A 10 1.06 -4.84 -22.59
CA GLN A 10 1.03 -4.78 -24.06
C GLN A 10 1.66 -3.49 -24.59
N ARG A 11 1.47 -2.37 -23.88
CA ARG A 11 2.03 -1.06 -24.21
C ARG A 11 3.45 -0.86 -23.70
N ARG A 12 4.05 -1.84 -23.03
CA ARG A 12 5.37 -1.76 -22.37
C ARG A 12 5.46 -0.62 -21.35
N LEU A 13 4.35 -0.30 -20.70
CA LEU A 13 4.25 0.73 -19.67
C LEU A 13 4.28 0.15 -18.26
N LEU A 14 4.04 -1.15 -18.10
CA LEU A 14 3.94 -1.81 -16.79
C LEU A 14 5.18 -1.58 -15.91
N ASP A 15 6.39 -1.63 -16.49
CA ASP A 15 7.64 -1.42 -15.75
C ASP A 15 7.84 0.03 -15.28
N SER A 16 7.14 0.98 -15.91
CA SER A 16 7.20 2.42 -15.60
C SER A 16 5.97 2.95 -14.84
N THR A 17 4.96 2.09 -14.62
CA THR A 17 3.69 2.47 -14.01
C THR A 17 3.47 1.70 -12.72
N LEU A 18 3.52 2.41 -11.59
CA LEU A 18 3.12 1.85 -10.30
C LEU A 18 1.59 1.74 -10.23
N ILE A 19 1.10 0.53 -9.99
CA ILE A 19 -0.31 0.23 -9.77
C ILE A 19 -0.52 0.01 -8.28
N VAL A 20 -1.43 0.78 -7.68
CA VAL A 20 -1.88 0.58 -6.31
C VAL A 20 -3.40 0.47 -6.31
N TRP A 21 -3.91 -0.64 -5.80
CA TRP A 21 -5.33 -0.88 -5.60
C TRP A 21 -5.59 -1.12 -4.12
N MET A 22 -6.23 -0.14 -3.49
CA MET A 22 -6.59 -0.17 -2.08
C MET A 22 -7.88 0.62 -1.82
N GLY A 23 -8.56 0.29 -0.72
CA GLY A 23 -9.51 1.19 -0.09
C GLY A 23 -8.84 2.06 0.97
N GLU A 24 -9.60 2.93 1.61
CA GLU A 24 -9.12 3.78 2.72
C GLU A 24 -8.98 3.00 4.04
N PHE A 25 -9.85 2.01 4.27
CA PHE A 25 -9.87 1.13 5.43
C PHE A 25 -10.62 -0.17 5.08
N GLY A 26 -10.46 -1.18 5.94
CA GLY A 26 -11.17 -2.45 5.82
C GLY A 26 -12.64 -2.35 6.20
N ARG A 27 -13.33 -3.48 6.09
CA ARG A 27 -14.72 -3.67 6.52
C ARG A 27 -14.79 -4.76 7.58
N THR A 28 -15.77 -4.68 8.47
CA THR A 28 -15.94 -5.64 9.57
C THR A 28 -16.01 -7.06 8.99
N PRO A 29 -15.13 -7.98 9.42
CA PRO A 29 -15.08 -9.33 8.85
C PRO A 29 -16.23 -10.24 9.31
N GLN A 30 -17.16 -9.72 10.09
CA GLN A 30 -18.36 -10.41 10.56
C GLN A 30 -19.61 -9.73 10.04
N ILE A 31 -20.58 -10.52 9.59
CA ILE A 31 -21.89 -10.03 9.17
C ILE A 31 -22.66 -9.59 10.43
N ASN A 32 -22.96 -8.30 10.48
CA ASN A 32 -23.76 -7.68 11.54
C ASN A 32 -24.98 -6.97 10.96
N GLN A 33 -25.68 -6.17 11.76
CA GLN A 33 -26.87 -5.41 11.31
C GLN A 33 -26.58 -4.47 10.13
N ASN A 34 -25.32 -4.06 9.92
CA ASN A 34 -24.89 -3.25 8.80
C ASN A 34 -24.25 -4.08 7.66
N ALA A 35 -24.46 -5.40 7.65
CA ALA A 35 -23.89 -6.35 6.70
C ALA A 35 -22.35 -6.29 6.60
N GLY A 36 -21.68 -5.99 7.72
CA GLY A 36 -20.22 -5.91 7.80
C GLY A 36 -19.61 -4.62 7.23
N ARG A 37 -20.42 -3.62 6.89
CA ARG A 37 -19.94 -2.38 6.22
C ARG A 37 -19.37 -1.31 7.14
N ASP A 38 -19.09 -1.61 8.41
CA ASP A 38 -18.52 -0.61 9.32
C ASP A 38 -17.08 -0.28 8.96
N HIS A 39 -16.56 0.81 9.53
CA HIS A 39 -15.15 1.18 9.40
C HIS A 39 -14.30 0.21 10.22
N TRP A 40 -13.41 -0.53 9.54
CA TRP A 40 -12.49 -1.47 10.18
C TRP A 40 -11.02 -1.10 9.89
N PRO A 41 -10.41 -0.23 10.72
CA PRO A 41 -9.05 0.24 10.49
C PRO A 41 -7.97 -0.73 11.00
N ARG A 42 -8.34 -1.87 11.60
CA ARG A 42 -7.37 -2.82 12.19
C ARG A 42 -6.54 -3.56 11.14
N GLY A 43 -7.10 -3.77 9.95
CA GLY A 43 -6.42 -4.46 8.85
C GLY A 43 -7.25 -4.46 7.57
N TRP A 44 -6.57 -4.41 6.44
CA TRP A 44 -7.12 -4.59 5.09
C TRP A 44 -6.02 -5.00 4.13
N SER A 45 -6.40 -5.47 2.94
CA SER A 45 -5.46 -5.89 1.90
C SER A 45 -5.22 -4.80 0.86
N VAL A 46 -4.01 -4.77 0.32
CA VAL A 46 -3.61 -3.89 -0.79
C VAL A 46 -3.03 -4.75 -1.90
N ALA A 47 -3.47 -4.53 -3.14
CA ALA A 47 -2.81 -5.08 -4.31
C ALA A 47 -1.90 -4.01 -4.92
N ILE A 48 -0.60 -4.31 -5.01
CA ILE A 48 0.42 -3.40 -5.54
C ILE A 48 1.30 -4.14 -6.56
N GLY A 49 1.68 -3.46 -7.64
CA GLY A 49 2.49 -4.06 -8.71
C GLY A 49 2.88 -3.04 -9.78
N GLY A 50 3.64 -3.50 -10.79
CA GLY A 50 4.21 -2.59 -11.80
C GLY A 50 5.28 -1.66 -11.20
N GLY A 51 5.86 -0.79 -12.03
CA GLY A 51 6.84 0.19 -11.58
C GLY A 51 8.12 -0.42 -10.96
N GLY A 52 8.45 -1.67 -11.26
CA GLY A 52 9.59 -2.37 -10.64
C GLY A 52 9.29 -3.04 -9.28
N ILE A 53 8.03 -3.08 -8.84
CA ILE A 53 7.63 -3.86 -7.67
C ILE A 53 7.80 -5.36 -7.93
N LYS A 54 8.41 -6.07 -6.97
CA LYS A 54 8.50 -7.54 -6.95
C LYS A 54 7.15 -8.16 -6.60
N GLY A 55 6.32 -8.37 -7.62
CA GLY A 55 5.03 -9.03 -7.49
C GLY A 55 5.11 -10.55 -7.28
N GLY A 56 3.94 -11.22 -7.29
CA GLY A 56 3.86 -12.69 -7.18
C GLY A 56 4.01 -13.24 -5.77
N GLN A 57 3.91 -12.38 -4.75
CA GLN A 57 4.05 -12.73 -3.34
C GLN A 57 2.99 -12.01 -2.49
N THR A 58 2.83 -12.47 -1.26
CA THR A 58 2.02 -11.82 -0.22
C THR A 58 2.94 -11.45 0.93
N VAL A 59 2.75 -10.25 1.50
CA VAL A 59 3.50 -9.77 2.66
C VAL A 59 2.51 -9.57 3.80
N GLY A 60 2.71 -10.31 4.89
CA GLY A 60 1.83 -10.33 6.05
C GLY A 60 0.59 -11.20 5.90
N ALA A 61 -0.09 -11.41 7.03
CA ALA A 61 -1.33 -12.18 7.09
C ALA A 61 -2.19 -11.74 8.27
N THR A 62 -3.49 -11.98 8.16
CA THR A 62 -4.43 -11.95 9.27
C THR A 62 -4.70 -13.35 9.79
N ASP A 63 -5.38 -13.44 10.94
CA ASP A 63 -5.99 -14.69 11.36
C ASP A 63 -7.00 -15.23 10.33
N LYS A 64 -7.45 -16.46 10.56
CA LYS A 64 -8.40 -17.17 9.69
C LYS A 64 -9.76 -16.47 9.53
N ASP A 65 -10.11 -15.59 10.48
CA ASP A 65 -11.38 -14.87 10.51
C ASP A 65 -11.21 -13.43 9.99
N GLY A 66 -9.98 -13.01 9.61
CA GLY A 66 -9.68 -11.67 9.09
C GLY A 66 -9.74 -10.55 10.14
N VAL A 67 -9.65 -10.88 11.43
CA VAL A 67 -9.88 -9.92 12.53
C VAL A 67 -8.59 -9.18 12.88
N ASP A 68 -7.56 -9.94 13.24
CA ASP A 68 -6.28 -9.41 13.72
C ASP A 68 -5.13 -9.79 12.79
N ILE A 69 -4.09 -8.95 12.76
CA ILE A 69 -2.86 -9.21 12.00
C ILE A 69 -2.02 -10.22 12.79
N THR A 70 -1.66 -11.33 12.16
CA THR A 70 -0.92 -12.43 12.80
C THR A 70 0.50 -12.60 12.28
N ASP A 71 0.80 -12.09 11.09
CA ASP A 71 2.15 -12.15 10.52
C ASP A 71 2.51 -10.83 9.82
N ARG A 72 3.80 -10.47 9.93
CA ARG A 72 4.47 -9.34 9.28
C ARG A 72 3.55 -8.11 9.08
N PRO A 73 3.28 -7.33 10.15
CA PRO A 73 2.46 -6.13 10.04
C PRO A 73 3.11 -5.09 9.12
N VAL A 74 2.30 -4.44 8.30
CA VAL A 74 2.70 -3.38 7.38
C VAL A 74 1.82 -2.17 7.63
N GLY A 75 2.44 -1.02 7.93
CA GLY A 75 1.73 0.23 8.14
C GLY A 75 1.44 0.98 6.84
N VAL A 76 0.49 1.91 6.88
CA VAL A 76 0.23 2.85 5.79
C VAL A 76 1.49 3.63 5.41
N MET A 77 2.28 4.06 6.40
CA MET A 77 3.51 4.81 6.13
C MET A 77 4.58 3.94 5.44
N ASP A 78 4.62 2.64 5.69
CA ASP A 78 5.52 1.71 4.98
C ASP A 78 5.11 1.55 3.52
N LEU A 79 3.80 1.49 3.25
CA LEU A 79 3.25 1.45 1.89
C LEU A 79 3.59 2.73 1.13
N ILE A 80 3.35 3.91 1.73
CA ILE A 80 3.67 5.20 1.10
C ILE A 80 5.19 5.34 0.90
N ALA A 81 6.01 4.89 1.86
CA ALA A 81 7.47 4.85 1.72
C ALA A 81 7.91 3.96 0.55
N THR A 82 7.26 2.81 0.36
CA THR A 82 7.49 1.92 -0.78
C THR A 82 7.14 2.60 -2.09
N MET A 83 5.95 3.21 -2.19
CA MET A 83 5.50 3.91 -3.39
C MET A 83 6.45 5.05 -3.77
N THR A 84 6.80 5.91 -2.81
CA THR A 84 7.69 7.05 -3.04
C THR A 84 9.10 6.62 -3.46
N LYS A 85 9.65 5.60 -2.78
CA LYS A 85 10.93 4.99 -3.17
C LYS A 85 10.90 4.48 -4.61
N THR A 86 9.84 3.77 -5.00
CA THR A 86 9.65 3.24 -6.36
C THR A 86 9.55 4.35 -7.41
N MET A 87 8.97 5.50 -7.06
CA MET A 87 8.90 6.68 -7.94
C MET A 87 10.20 7.50 -7.97
N GLY A 88 11.27 7.06 -7.31
CA GLY A 88 12.55 7.78 -7.25
C GLY A 88 12.53 9.01 -6.33
N ILE A 89 11.52 9.14 -5.47
CA ILE A 89 11.42 10.23 -4.50
C ILE A 89 12.22 9.84 -3.25
N ASN A 90 13.11 10.72 -2.79
CA ASN A 90 13.83 10.50 -1.54
C ASN A 90 12.86 10.57 -0.36
N ILE A 91 12.75 9.49 0.42
CA ILE A 91 11.84 9.38 1.56
C ILE A 91 12.18 10.37 2.70
N GLU A 92 13.44 10.82 2.77
CA GLU A 92 13.91 11.82 3.75
C GLU A 92 13.60 13.26 3.33
N THR A 93 12.94 13.46 2.18
CA THR A 93 12.60 14.80 1.70
C THR A 93 11.68 15.50 2.69
N GLN A 94 12.01 16.74 3.00
CA GLN A 94 11.24 17.61 3.87
C GLN A 94 10.93 18.91 3.14
N TYR A 95 9.66 19.33 3.21
CA TYR A 95 9.20 20.61 2.70
C TYR A 95 8.76 21.51 3.84
N THR A 96 9.02 22.81 3.71
CA THR A 96 8.51 23.82 4.63
C THR A 96 7.24 24.42 4.05
N THR A 97 6.14 24.33 4.79
CA THR A 97 4.86 24.93 4.38
C THR A 97 4.95 26.46 4.36
N PRO A 98 4.02 27.18 3.69
CA PRO A 98 3.98 28.65 3.73
C PRO A 98 3.88 29.26 5.13
N ARG A 99 3.44 28.47 6.14
CA ARG A 99 3.38 28.87 7.56
C ARG A 99 4.64 28.52 8.36
N GLY A 100 5.73 28.12 7.70
CA GLY A 100 7.00 27.79 8.34
C GLY A 100 7.05 26.41 8.99
N ARG A 101 6.01 25.59 8.89
CA ARG A 101 6.01 24.22 9.47
C ARG A 101 6.79 23.26 8.56
N PRO A 102 7.84 22.58 9.04
CA PRO A 102 8.48 21.50 8.31
C PRO A 102 7.57 20.26 8.27
N MET A 103 7.47 19.62 7.11
CA MET A 103 6.74 18.38 6.89
C MET A 103 7.60 17.42 6.08
N LYS A 104 7.78 16.19 6.58
CA LYS A 104 8.44 15.13 5.84
C LYS A 104 7.47 14.54 4.82
N VAL A 105 8.01 14.09 3.68
CA VAL A 105 7.24 13.32 2.70
C VAL A 105 6.77 12.00 3.31
N ILE A 106 7.67 11.33 4.05
CA ILE A 106 7.36 10.14 4.84
C ILE A 106 7.68 10.44 6.30
N ASP A 107 6.67 10.34 7.16
CA ASP A 107 6.82 10.49 8.62
C ASP A 107 6.56 9.14 9.31
N GLY A 108 7.63 8.39 9.62
CA GLY A 108 7.54 7.17 10.44
C GLY A 108 7.22 5.87 9.70
N GLY A 109 7.69 5.69 8.46
CA GLY A 109 7.58 4.42 7.72
C GLY A 109 8.88 4.04 7.00
N GLN A 110 8.98 2.78 6.60
CA GLN A 110 10.11 2.25 5.84
C GLN A 110 9.63 1.46 4.62
N PRO A 111 10.33 1.51 3.48
CA PRO A 111 9.96 0.70 2.33
C PRO A 111 9.90 -0.79 2.67
N ILE A 112 8.85 -1.47 2.18
CA ILE A 112 8.62 -2.91 2.36
C ILE A 112 9.66 -3.66 1.54
N ARG A 113 10.69 -4.14 2.22
CA ARG A 113 11.90 -4.73 1.60
C ARG A 113 11.60 -5.90 0.68
N GLU A 114 10.56 -6.66 1.02
CA GLU A 114 10.08 -7.81 0.25
C GLU A 114 9.61 -7.40 -1.15
N LEU A 115 9.07 -6.19 -1.30
CA LEU A 115 8.50 -5.66 -2.54
C LEU A 115 9.50 -4.92 -3.43
N ILE A 116 10.68 -4.59 -2.91
CA ILE A 116 11.69 -3.77 -3.59
C ILE A 116 13.01 -4.52 -3.81
N GLY A 117 13.72 -4.20 -4.88
CA GLY A 117 15.05 -4.75 -5.21
C GLY A 117 15.84 -3.80 -6.07
#